data_AF-A0A8E2DZ13-F1
#
_entry.id   AF-A0A8E2DZ13-F1
#
_cell.length_a   1.000
_cell.length_b   1.000
_cell.length_c   1.000
_cell.angle_alpha   90.00
_cell.angle_beta   90.00
_cell.angle_gamma   90.00
#
_symmetry.space_group_name_H-M   'P 1'
#
loop_
_entity.id
_entity.type
_entity.pdbx_description
1 polymer ?
#
loop_
_entity_poly.entity_id
_entity_poly.type
_entity_poly.pdbx_seq_one_letter_code
_entity_poly.pdbx_strand_id
1 'polypeptide(L)' 'SLYKLVIYFINNRGRFNSFLLSILELTGQYISVNITNSIVAIITKFNIVNKLGYFITNNAPNNNTLLRPTRIKRIQ' A
#
# COMPACT_ATOMS: atom_id res chain seq x y z
N SER A 1 16.15 2.77 1.08
CA SER A 1 15.24 3.28 0.02
C SER A 1 13.98 3.82 0.64
N LEU A 2 13.44 4.93 0.12
CA LEU A 2 12.23 5.57 0.64
C LEU A 2 10.99 5.07 -0.12
N TYR A 3 9.96 4.66 0.59
CA TYR A 3 8.69 4.20 0.04
C TYR A 3 7.57 5.14 0.48
N LYS A 4 6.69 5.50 -0.45
CA LYS A 4 5.51 6.32 -0.15
C LYS A 4 4.27 5.47 -0.25
N LEU A 5 3.42 5.53 0.77
CA LEU A 5 2.09 4.93 0.73
C LEU A 5 1.05 6.02 0.52
N VAL A 6 0.44 6.02 -0.66
CA VAL A 6 -0.59 6.97 -1.06
C VAL A 6 -1.87 6.19 -1.32
N ILE A 7 -2.99 6.68 -0.79
CA ILE A 7 -4.32 6.17 -1.17
C ILE A 7 -4.93 7.06 -2.23
N TYR A 8 -5.67 6.43 -3.11
CA TYR A 8 -6.49 7.07 -4.12
C TYR A 8 -7.92 6.60 -3.91
N PHE A 9 -8.86 7.55 -3.83
CA PHE A 9 -10.27 7.22 -3.58
C PHE A 9 -11.20 8.26 -4.20
N ILE A 10 -12.43 7.85 -4.46
CA ILE A 10 -13.51 8.74 -4.85
C ILE A 10 -14.29 9.10 -3.58
N ASN A 11 -14.47 10.39 -3.32
CA ASN A 11 -15.25 10.83 -2.16
C ASN A 11 -16.76 10.77 -2.44
N ASN A 12 -17.57 11.05 -1.43
CA ASN A 12 -19.04 11.08 -1.53
C ASN A 12 -19.59 12.11 -2.55
N ARG A 13 -18.77 13.04 -3.03
CA ARG A 13 -19.12 14.01 -4.09
C ARG A 13 -18.70 13.53 -5.49
N GLY A 14 -18.27 12.27 -5.63
CA GLY A 14 -17.80 11.73 -6.90
C GLY A 14 -16.44 12.27 -7.34
N ARG A 15 -15.69 12.97 -6.46
CA ARG A 15 -14.39 13.54 -6.82
C ARG A 15 -13.26 12.56 -6.51
N PHE A 16 -12.31 12.44 -7.44
CA PHE A 16 -11.07 11.72 -7.22
C PHE A 16 -10.17 12.50 -6.26
N ASN A 17 -9.64 11.82 -5.25
CA ASN A 17 -8.74 12.38 -4.25
C ASN A 17 -7.55 11.44 -4.04
N SER A 18 -6.43 12.02 -3.66
CA SER A 18 -5.27 11.30 -3.15
C SER A 18 -4.88 11.78 -1.76
N PHE A 19 -4.39 10.88 -0.93
CA PHE A 19 -3.90 11.22 0.41
C PHE A 19 -2.65 10.42 0.73
N LEU A 20 -1.59 11.11 1.14
CA LEU A 20 -0.34 10.50 1.59
C LEU A 20 -0.54 9.96 3.01
N LEU A 21 -0.58 8.64 3.16
CA LEU A 21 -0.75 8.01 4.48
C LEU A 21 0.57 7.93 5.24
N SER A 22 1.67 7.64 4.55
CA SER A 22 2.96 7.48 5.19
C SER A 22 4.13 7.55 4.21
N ILE A 23 5.29 7.91 4.76
CA ILE A 23 6.60 7.75 4.13
C ILE A 23 7.36 6.74 5.00
N LEU A 24 7.73 5.62 4.39
CA LEU A 24 8.45 4.53 5.04
C LEU A 24 9.89 4.55 4.55
N GLU A 25 10.82 4.74 5.48
CA GLU A 25 12.24 4.52 5.21
C GLU A 25 12.56 3.05 5.46
N LEU A 26 13.02 2.35 4.42
CA LEU A 26 13.45 0.96 4.55
C LEU A 26 14.96 0.88 4.55
N THR A 27 15.48 0.40 5.67
CA THR A 27 16.88 0.04 5.91
C THR A 27 16.99 -1.49 6.05
N GLY A 28 17.75 -2.15 5.17
CA GLY A 28 18.09 -3.59 5.28
C GLY A 28 17.49 -4.52 4.21
N GLN A 29 17.88 -5.80 4.26
CA GLN A 29 17.58 -6.85 3.25
C GLN A 29 16.16 -7.46 3.33
N TYR A 30 15.42 -7.31 4.45
CA TYR A 30 14.07 -7.86 4.64
C TYR A 30 12.95 -6.92 4.14
N ILE A 31 13.14 -6.39 2.94
CA ILE A 31 12.36 -5.28 2.37
C ILE A 31 10.87 -5.63 2.24
N SER A 32 10.52 -6.85 1.84
CA SER A 32 9.13 -7.25 1.57
C SER A 32 8.28 -7.42 2.84
N VAL A 33 8.78 -8.14 3.84
CA VAL A 33 8.07 -8.40 5.11
C VAL A 33 7.84 -7.10 5.88
N ASN A 34 8.84 -6.21 5.92
CA ASN A 34 8.74 -4.93 6.60
C ASN A 34 7.69 -4.01 5.96
N ILE A 35 7.57 -4.01 4.63
CA ILE A 35 6.55 -3.23 3.94
C ILE A 35 5.16 -3.82 4.20
N THR A 36 4.97 -5.15 4.12
CA THR A 36 3.66 -5.77 4.36
C THR A 36 3.15 -5.46 5.76
N ASN A 37 4.00 -5.61 6.79
CA ASN A 37 3.62 -5.29 8.17
C ASN A 37 3.26 -3.80 8.33
N SER A 38 4.02 -2.91 7.69
CA SER A 38 3.75 -1.47 7.71
C SER A 38 2.42 -1.12 7.03
N ILE A 39 2.14 -1.74 5.87
CA ILE A 39 0.88 -1.57 5.15
C ILE A 39 -0.30 -2.07 5.99
N VAL A 40 -0.19 -3.26 6.59
CA VAL A 40 -1.23 -3.82 7.48
C VAL A 40 -1.47 -2.91 8.68
N ALA A 41 -0.41 -2.43 9.35
CA ALA A 41 -0.54 -1.51 10.47
C ALA A 41 -1.27 -0.22 10.09
N ILE A 42 -0.97 0.35 8.93
CA ILE A 42 -1.63 1.56 8.42
C ILE A 42 -3.09 1.26 8.10
N ILE A 43 -3.38 0.19 7.37
CA ILE A 43 -4.75 -0.20 7.01
C ILE A 43 -5.63 -0.40 8.25
N THR A 44 -5.08 -1.10 9.26
CA THR A 44 -5.75 -1.31 10.55
C THR A 44 -5.95 0.01 11.29
N LYS A 45 -4.91 0.86 11.36
CA LYS A 45 -4.98 2.17 12.01
C LYS A 45 -6.09 3.06 11.42
N PHE A 46 -6.27 3.04 10.11
CA PHE A 46 -7.32 3.83 9.43
C PHE A 46 -8.64 3.07 9.28
N ASN A 47 -8.73 1.81 9.73
CA ASN A 47 -9.90 0.94 9.59
C ASN A 47 -10.46 0.88 8.15
N ILE A 48 -9.56 0.78 7.17
CA ILE A 48 -9.90 0.79 5.74
C ILE A 48 -9.84 -0.59 5.07
N VAL A 49 -9.71 -1.68 5.85
CA VAL A 49 -9.60 -3.06 5.34
C VAL A 49 -10.69 -3.37 4.32
N ASN A 50 -11.94 -3.03 4.64
CA ASN A 50 -13.11 -3.34 3.81
C ASN A 50 -13.32 -2.35 2.64
N LYS A 51 -12.46 -1.33 2.51
CA LYS A 51 -12.54 -0.28 1.48
C LYS A 51 -11.42 -0.39 0.45
N LEU A 52 -10.54 -1.38 0.57
CA LEU A 52 -9.42 -1.60 -0.34
C LEU A 52 -9.89 -2.29 -1.62
N GLY A 53 -9.61 -1.68 -2.77
CA GLY A 53 -9.91 -2.26 -4.09
C GLY A 53 -8.69 -2.95 -4.72
N TYR A 54 -7.58 -2.22 -4.86
CA TYR A 54 -6.36 -2.70 -5.52
C TYR A 54 -5.12 -1.98 -4.98
N PHE A 55 -3.94 -2.58 -5.18
CA PHE A 55 -2.66 -1.92 -4.95
C PHE A 55 -1.97 -1.59 -6.27
N ILE A 56 -1.40 -0.39 -6.33
CA ILE A 56 -0.47 0.01 -7.39
C ILE A 56 0.93 0.00 -6.77
N THR A 57 1.84 -0.75 -7.36
CA THR A 57 3.24 -0.81 -6.95
C THR A 57 4.09 -0.58 -8.18
N ASN A 58 5.22 0.13 -8.05
CA ASN A 58 6.17 0.19 -9.17
C ASN A 58 6.64 -1.22 -9.57
N ASN A 59 7.07 -1.41 -10.81
CA ASN A 59 7.51 -2.72 -11.31
C ASN A 59 8.93 -3.07 -10.80
N ALA A 60 9.18 -2.91 -9.51
CA ALA A 60 10.40 -3.32 -8.86
C ALA A 60 10.31 -4.81 -8.46
N PRO A 61 11.39 -5.61 -8.65
CA PRO A 61 11.37 -7.07 -8.47
C PRO A 61 11.02 -7.52 -7.04
N ASN A 62 11.23 -6.66 -6.03
CA ASN A 62 10.88 -6.89 -4.63
C ASN A 62 9.38 -6.78 -4.32
N ASN A 63 8.56 -6.24 -5.22
CA ASN A 63 7.13 -6.06 -5.00
C ASN A 63 6.29 -7.33 -5.27
N ASN A 64 6.86 -8.35 -5.93
CA ASN A 64 6.16 -9.63 -6.13
C ASN A 64 5.92 -10.39 -4.83
N THR A 65 6.77 -10.22 -3.82
CA THR A 65 6.65 -10.90 -2.51
C THR A 65 5.67 -10.19 -1.58
N LEU A 66 5.45 -8.88 -1.81
CA LEU A 66 4.62 -7.97 -1.02
C LEU A 66 3.13 -8.28 -1.09
N LEU A 67 2.65 -8.72 -2.26
CA LEU A 67 1.23 -8.85 -2.58
C LEU A 67 0.70 -10.28 -2.47
N ARG A 68 1.58 -11.29 -2.32
CA ARG A 68 1.17 -12.70 -2.16
C ARG A 68 0.24 -12.98 -0.97
N PRO A 69 0.36 -12.35 0.20
CA PRO A 69 -0.53 -12.63 1.33
C PRO A 69 -1.89 -11.91 1.24
N THR A 70 -2.06 -10.95 0.33
CA THR A 70 -3.28 -10.14 0.23
C THR A 70 -4.05 -10.51 -1.05
N ARG A 71 -5.29 -10.96 -0.91
CA ARG A 71 -6.25 -11.31 -2.01
C ARG A 71 -6.70 -10.10 -2.86
N ILE A 72 -5.81 -9.13 -3.07
CA ILE A 72 -6.10 -7.81 -3.64
C ILE A 72 -5.51 -7.74 -5.06
N LYS A 73 -6.29 -7.23 -6.02
CA LYS A 73 -5.89 -7.16 -7.42
C LYS A 73 -4.70 -6.22 -7.59
N ARG A 74 -3.69 -6.66 -8.34
CA ARG A 74 -2.56 -5.83 -8.78
C ARG A 74 -2.89 -5.24 -10.15
N ILE A 75 -2.64 -3.95 -10.33
CA ILE A 75 -2.64 -3.30 -11.64
C ILE A 75 -1.19 -2.87 -11.88
N GLN A 76 -0.56 -3.39 -12.95
CA GLN A 76 0.78 -3.03 -13.41
C GLN A 76 0.71 -1.93 -14.45
#